data_AF-A0A0B6ZNK5-F1
#
_entry.id   AF-A0A0B6ZNK5-F1
#
_cell.length_a   1.000
_cell.length_b   1.000
_cell.length_c   1.000
_cell.angle_alpha   90.00
_cell.angle_beta   90.00
_cell.angle_gamma   90.00
#
_symmetry.space_group_name_H-M   'P 1'
#
loop_
_entity.id
_entity.type
_entity.pdbx_description
1 polymer ?
#
loop_
_entity_poly.entity_id
_entity_poly.type
_entity_poly.pdbx_seq_one_letter_code
_entity_poly.pdbx_strand_id
1 'polypeptide(L)'
;MITPEGLEDQLLGIVVAKERPELEDERQALIVSSATNRRQLKEIEDKILHTLSSSEGNILEDEGAIQILDSSKILSDDISKKQKIAEETEKKIETSRVGYRPIA
;
A
#
# COMPACT_ATOMS: atom_id res chain seq x y z
N MET A 1 14.20 22.04 1.51
CA MET A 1 13.53 23.28 1.96
C MET A 1 12.37 22.82 2.83
N ILE A 2 12.33 23.18 4.12
CA ILE A 2 11.19 22.83 5.00
C ILE A 2 10.01 23.67 4.56
N THR A 3 8.88 23.03 4.24
CA THR A 3 7.61 23.74 4.05
C THR A 3 6.91 23.85 5.41
N PRO A 4 6.14 24.93 5.66
CA PRO A 4 5.36 25.05 6.89
C PRO A 4 4.45 23.85 7.14
N GLU A 5 3.84 23.29 6.08
CA GLU A 5 3.00 22.09 6.21
C GLU A 5 3.80 20.87 6.66
N GLY A 6 5.04 20.69 6.15
CA GLY A 6 5.89 19.57 6.54
C GLY A 6 6.35 19.65 7.99
N LEU A 7 6.50 20.86 8.53
CA LEU A 7 6.84 21.05 9.95
C LEU A 7 5.64 20.78 10.86
N GLU A 8 4.44 21.22 10.48
CA GLU A 8 3.19 20.93 11.19
C GLU A 8 2.94 19.41 11.27
N ASP A 9 3.14 18.69 10.17
CA ASP A 9 3.01 17.23 10.13
C ASP A 9 4.03 16.51 11.05
N GLN A 10 5.26 17.05 11.14
CA GLN A 10 6.28 16.52 12.06
C GLN A 10 5.91 16.74 13.52
N LEU A 11 5.44 17.95 13.87
CA LEU A 11 5.00 18.27 15.23
C LEU A 11 3.78 17.41 15.62
N LEU A 12 2.84 17.25 14.70
CA LEU A 12 1.67 16.39 14.89
C LEU A 12 2.08 14.94 15.15
N GLY A 13 3.03 14.41 14.39
CA GLY A 13 3.60 13.08 14.64
C GLY A 13 4.22 12.96 16.03
N ILE A 14 4.98 13.96 16.48
CA ILE A 14 5.60 13.96 17.82
C ILE A 14 4.55 14.00 18.94
N VAL A 15 3.50 14.82 18.78
CA VAL A 15 2.41 14.93 19.76
C VAL A 15 1.63 13.62 19.84
N VAL A 16 1.24 13.06 18.70
CA VAL A 16 0.51 11.78 18.64
C VAL A 16 1.34 10.65 19.21
N ALA A 17 2.64 10.58 18.93
CA ALA A 17 3.53 9.57 19.50
C ALA A 17 3.64 9.64 21.04
N LYS A 18 3.47 10.83 21.62
CA LYS A 18 3.47 11.02 23.09
C LYS A 18 2.12 10.70 23.72
N GLU A 19 1.04 11.15 23.08
CA GLU A 19 -0.32 11.04 23.62
C GLU A 19 -0.95 9.66 23.37
N ARG A 20 -0.67 9.03 22.22
CA ARG A 20 -1.17 7.72 21.78
C ARG A 20 -0.12 6.96 20.98
N PRO A 21 0.92 6.42 21.64
CA PRO A 21 2.01 5.69 20.96
C PRO A 21 1.49 4.52 20.12
N GLU A 22 0.45 3.81 20.59
CA GLU A 22 -0.15 2.70 19.85
C GLU A 22 -0.71 3.11 18.47
N LEU A 23 -1.21 4.35 18.35
CA LEU A 23 -1.74 4.88 17.09
C LEU A 23 -0.62 5.18 16.09
N GLU A 24 0.52 5.68 16.57
CA GLU A 24 1.68 5.95 15.72
C GLU A 24 2.37 4.66 15.29
N ASP A 25 2.43 3.65 16.16
CA ASP A 25 2.94 2.31 15.80
C ASP A 25 2.05 1.65 14.73
N GLU A 26 0.73 1.72 14.88
CA GLU A 26 -0.23 1.22 13.88
C GLU A 26 -0.06 1.95 12.54
N ARG A 27 0.09 3.27 12.57
CA ARG A 27 0.37 4.10 11.38
C ARG A 27 1.66 3.67 10.69
N GLN A 28 2.74 3.51 11.44
CA GLN A 28 4.04 3.14 10.88
C GLN A 28 4.02 1.74 10.26
N ALA A 29 3.35 0.79 10.91
CA ALA A 29 3.11 -0.54 10.36
C ALA A 29 2.28 -0.50 9.07
N LEU A 30 1.23 0.34 9.03
CA LEU A 30 0.41 0.57 7.84
C LEU A 30 1.21 1.14 6.67
N ILE A 31 2.09 2.11 6.91
CA ILE A 31 2.94 2.70 5.87
C ILE A 31 3.82 1.62 5.22
N VAL A 32 4.48 0.79 6.04
CA VAL A 32 5.35 -0.29 5.56
C VAL A 32 4.54 -1.35 4.80
N SER A 33 3.37 -1.73 5.33
CA SER A 33 2.46 -2.69 4.69
C SER A 33 1.96 -2.17 3.34
N SER A 34 1.47 -0.93 3.28
CA SER A 34 1.00 -0.28 2.05
C SER A 34 2.11 -0.11 1.00
N ALA A 35 3.34 0.19 1.42
CA ALA A 35 4.48 0.24 0.51
C ALA A 35 4.81 -1.15 -0.05
N THR A 36 4.76 -2.18 0.79
CA THR A 36 4.99 -3.57 0.40
C THR A 36 3.93 -4.06 -0.57
N ASN A 37 2.65 -3.82 -0.28
CA ASN A 37 1.53 -4.18 -1.15
C ASN A 37 1.65 -3.52 -2.53
N ARG A 38 1.96 -2.22 -2.57
CA ARG A 38 2.17 -1.49 -3.83
C ARG A 38 3.33 -2.06 -4.64
N ARG A 39 4.44 -2.42 -3.99
CA ARG A 39 5.57 -3.09 -4.64
C ARG A 39 5.15 -4.42 -5.24
N GLN A 40 4.45 -5.26 -4.48
CA GLN A 40 4.01 -6.57 -4.95
C GLN A 40 3.01 -6.48 -6.11
N LEU A 41 2.08 -5.52 -6.08
CA LEU A 41 1.15 -5.28 -7.21
C LEU A 41 1.93 -4.96 -8.48
N LYS A 42 2.95 -4.10 -8.39
CA LYS A 42 3.81 -3.76 -9.52
C LYS A 42 4.59 -4.98 -10.04
N GLU A 43 5.15 -5.79 -9.14
CA GLU A 43 5.85 -7.02 -9.54
C GLU A 43 4.94 -8.02 -10.25
N ILE A 44 3.68 -8.11 -9.82
CA ILE A 44 2.67 -8.94 -10.48
C ILE A 44 2.33 -8.38 -11.86
N GLU A 45 2.15 -7.07 -11.99
CA GLU A 45 1.91 -6.40 -13.27
C GLU A 45 3.07 -6.64 -14.25
N ASP A 46 4.31 -6.45 -13.80
CA ASP A 46 5.52 -6.69 -14.59
C ASP A 46 5.59 -8.16 -15.04
N LYS A 47 5.22 -9.11 -14.16
CA LYS A 47 5.18 -10.55 -14.49
C LYS A 47 4.11 -10.87 -15.52
N ILE A 48 2.93 -10.26 -15.42
CA ILE A 48 1.84 -10.40 -16.41
C ILE A 48 2.33 -9.86 -17.76
N LEU A 49 2.86 -8.65 -17.81
CA LEU A 49 3.38 -8.03 -19.04
C LEU A 49 4.51 -8.85 -19.67
N HIS A 50 5.41 -9.39 -18.85
CA HIS A 50 6.48 -10.27 -19.32
C HIS A 50 5.92 -11.57 -19.93
N THR A 51 4.93 -12.18 -19.29
CA THR A 51 4.27 -13.40 -19.79
C THR A 51 3.55 -13.13 -21.11
N LEU A 52 2.83 -12.00 -21.21
CA LEU A 52 2.14 -11.58 -22.42
C LEU A 52 3.11 -11.27 -23.57
N SER A 53 4.26 -10.66 -23.28
CA SER A 53 5.25 -10.26 -24.29
C SER A 53 6.18 -11.38 -24.74
N SER A 54 6.41 -12.39 -23.88
CA SER A 54 7.28 -13.54 -24.19
C SER A 54 6.54 -14.69 -24.87
N SER A 55 5.20 -14.65 -24.91
CA SER A 55 4.40 -15.68 -25.56
C SER A 55 4.49 -15.49 -27.08
N GLU A 56 5.27 -16.34 -27.75
CA GLU A 56 5.33 -16.41 -29.22
C GLU A 56 4.18 -17.30 -29.73
N GLY A 57 3.11 -16.70 -30.24
CA GLY A 57 1.96 -17.43 -30.80
C GLY A 57 0.65 -17.15 -30.06
N ASN A 58 -0.28 -18.12 -30.10
CA ASN A 58 -1.57 -17.99 -29.42
C ASN A 58 -1.42 -18.31 -27.93
N ILE A 59 -1.49 -17.29 -27.08
CA ILE A 59 -1.38 -17.45 -25.62
C ILE A 59 -2.45 -18.38 -25.01
N LEU A 60 -3.57 -18.58 -25.71
CA LEU A 60 -4.63 -19.50 -25.28
C LEU A 60 -4.22 -20.98 -25.38
N GLU A 61 -3.11 -21.27 -26.08
CA GLU A 61 -2.55 -22.61 -26.22
C GLU A 61 -1.35 -22.84 -25.28
N ASP A 62 -0.87 -21.80 -24.61
CA ASP A 62 0.21 -21.88 -23.63
C ASP A 62 -0.37 -22.09 -22.22
N GLU A 63 -0.53 -23.36 -21.84
CA GLU A 63 -1.02 -23.74 -20.50
C GLU A 63 -0.18 -23.14 -19.37
N GLY A 64 1.13 -22.94 -19.58
CA GLY A 64 2.02 -22.34 -18.60
C GLY A 64 1.73 -20.86 -18.41
N ALA A 65 1.56 -20.12 -19.51
CA ALA A 65 1.15 -18.71 -19.46
C ALA A 65 -0.22 -18.54 -18.78
N ILE A 66 -1.19 -19.39 -19.10
CA ILE A 66 -2.53 -19.36 -18.48
C ILE A 66 -2.43 -19.55 -16.96
N GLN A 67 -1.68 -20.56 -16.49
CA GLN A 67 -1.51 -20.80 -15.05
C GLN A 67 -0.82 -19.64 -14.34
N ILE A 68 0.18 -19.02 -14.97
CA ILE A 68 0.87 -17.85 -14.42
C ILE A 68 -0.09 -16.67 -14.31
N LEU A 69 -0.90 -16.41 -15.35
CA LEU A 69 -1.89 -15.33 -15.36
C LEU A 69 -2.97 -15.55 -14.30
N ASP A 70 -3.50 -16.75 -14.17
CA ASP A 70 -4.51 -17.08 -13.15
C ASP A 70 -3.96 -16.92 -11.72
N SER A 71 -2.76 -17.44 -11.47
CA SER A 71 -2.10 -17.30 -10.16
C SER A 71 -1.81 -15.83 -9.83
N SER A 72 -1.37 -15.07 -10.83
CA SER A 72 -1.07 -13.64 -10.72
C SER A 72 -2.33 -12.83 -10.43
N LYS A 73 -3.44 -13.17 -11.10
CA LYS A 73 -4.75 -12.54 -10.87
C LYS A 73 -5.25 -12.77 -9.45
N ILE A 74 -5.23 -14.03 -8.97
CA ILE A 74 -5.66 -14.37 -7.61
C ILE A 74 -4.85 -13.60 -6.57
N LEU A 75 -3.52 -13.55 -6.74
CA LEU A 75 -2.66 -12.83 -5.82
C LEU A 75 -2.88 -11.32 -5.89
N SER A 76 -3.05 -10.76 -7.08
CA SER A 76 -3.35 -9.33 -7.29
C SER A 76 -4.67 -8.93 -6.61
N ASP A 77 -5.70 -9.78 -6.72
CA ASP A 77 -7.00 -9.53 -6.08
C ASP A 77 -6.90 -9.56 -4.56
N ASP A 78 -6.12 -10.48 -3.98
CA ASP A 78 -5.88 -10.54 -2.54
C ASP A 78 -5.12 -9.30 -2.03
N ILE A 79 -4.04 -8.92 -2.71
CA ILE A 79 -3.25 -7.75 -2.32
C ILE A 79 -4.05 -6.46 -2.51
N SER A 80 -4.86 -6.36 -3.56
CA SER A 80 -5.75 -5.20 -3.78
C SER A 80 -6.77 -5.05 -2.65
N LYS A 81 -7.33 -6.16 -2.14
CA LYS A 81 -8.21 -6.13 -0.96
C LYS A 81 -7.47 -5.66 0.28
N LYS A 82 -6.26 -6.16 0.54
CA LYS A 82 -5.41 -5.73 1.66
C LYS A 82 -5.04 -4.26 1.57
N GLN A 83 -4.71 -3.79 0.36
CA GLN A 83 -4.41 -2.38 0.10
C GLN A 83 -5.61 -1.48 0.38
N LYS A 84 -6.81 -1.89 -0.05
CA LYS A 84 -8.04 -1.14 0.25
C LYS A 84 -8.33 -1.04 1.75
N ILE A 85 -8.15 -2.13 2.50
CA ILE A 85 -8.31 -2.14 3.96
C ILE A 85 -7.26 -1.22 4.62
N ALA A 86 -6.03 -1.25 4.12
CA ALA A 86 -4.96 -0.39 4.61
C ALA A 86 -5.30 1.10 4.41
N GLU A 87 -5.79 1.48 3.23
CA GLU A 87 -6.22 2.86 2.94
C GLU A 87 -7.40 3.32 3.79
N GLU A 88 -8.38 2.45 4.05
CA GLU A 88 -9.50 2.75 4.94
C GLU A 88 -9.02 2.95 6.38
N THR A 89 -8.03 2.17 6.83
CA THR A 89 -7.47 2.26 8.18
C THR A 89 -6.59 3.51 8.32
N GLU A 90 -5.78 3.83 7.31
CA GLU A 90 -5.01 5.07 7.24
C GLU A 90 -5.92 6.30 7.35
N LYS A 91 -7.07 6.32 6.66
CA LYS A 91 -8.06 7.41 6.81
C LYS A 91 -8.63 7.52 8.22
N LYS A 92 -8.89 6.39 8.89
CA LYS A 92 -9.37 6.39 10.29
C LYS A 92 -8.32 6.91 11.26
N ILE A 93 -7.06 6.51 11.06
CA ILE A 93 -5.92 7.01 11.83
C ILE A 93 -5.78 8.52 11.60
N GLU A 94 -5.80 8.99 10.36
CA GLU A 94 -5.67 10.41 10.05
C GLU A 94 -6.81 11.23 10.67
N THR A 95 -8.04 10.74 10.61
CA THR A 95 -9.18 11.38 11.29
C THR A 95 -8.96 11.49 12.80
N SER A 96 -8.37 10.45 13.41
CA SER A 96 -8.02 10.45 14.84
C SER A 96 -6.89 11.44 15.14
N ARG A 97 -5.93 11.61 14.22
CA ARG A 97 -4.80 12.56 14.34
C ARG A 97 -5.25 14.02 14.25
N VAL A 98 -6.29 14.34 13.47
CA VAL A 98 -6.80 15.72 13.34
C VAL A 98 -7.17 16.32 14.71
N GLY A 99 -7.64 15.52 15.67
CA GLY A 99 -7.92 15.99 17.03
C GLY A 99 -6.70 16.54 17.78
N TYR A 100 -5.49 16.16 17.36
CA TYR A 100 -4.22 16.60 17.94
C TYR A 100 -3.60 17.78 17.20
N ARG A 101 -4.16 18.23 16.06
CA ARG A 101 -3.66 19.41 15.33
C ARG A 101 -3.64 20.71 16.16
N PRO A 102 -4.64 21.04 16.99
CA PRO A 102 -4.64 22.30 17.75
C PRO A 102 -3.52 22.43 18.79
N ILE A 103 -2.87 21.33 19.14
CA ILE A 103 -1.81 21.25 20.15
C ILE A 103 -0.43 20.94 19.54
N ALA A 104 -0.36 20.72 18.22
CA ALA A 104 0.84 20.52 17.43
C ALA A 104 1.33 21.87 16.86
#